data_AF-A0A524HCC9-F1
#
_entry.id   AF-A0A524HCC9-F1
#
_cell.length_a   1.000
_cell.length_b   1.000
_cell.length_c   1.000
_cell.angle_alpha   90.00
_cell.angle_beta   90.00
_cell.angle_gamma   90.00
#
_symmetry.space_group_name_H-M   'P 1'
#
loop_
_entity.id
_entity.type
_entity.pdbx_description
1 polymer ?
#
loop_
_entity_poly.entity_id
_entity_poly.type
_entity_poly.pdbx_seq_one_letter_code
_entity_poly.pdbx_strand_id
1 'polypeptide(L)'
;MRRIMMLLPLIALFACGPSKEEFEKAQADAQALSAEKDSLITEVLETSKFVNGINEELAKARTALVTPAPAGDGQSPVERDRAARAQALDRVTALVARLNETEQRLEQSTQRAKSLSGRNAKLLKQIEEYKVSIDSLQATTMRTEAELRGVIDSQSVQIAGLTQDLDTTRAAKEQLSYEKAVLADSVGQLTTYKNTVYYVMGTEAELIEKGVAVKEGKKFLFFGGKQLVPARSLNPADFIALDKTRQVTIALPQDASYRLVSRQNLAYADSAN
;
A
#
# COMPACT_ATOMS: atom_id res chain seq x y z
N MET A 1 33.07 6.54 -2.09
CA MET A 1 31.70 6.77 -2.62
C MET A 1 30.86 5.52 -2.42
N ARG A 2 29.93 5.53 -1.47
CA ARG A 2 28.93 4.47 -1.27
C ARG A 2 27.65 5.17 -0.85
N ARG A 3 26.72 5.31 -1.80
CA ARG A 3 25.47 6.06 -1.63
C ARG A 3 24.44 5.20 -0.91
N ILE A 4 23.81 5.88 0.03
CA ILE A 4 22.73 5.51 0.94
C ILE A 4 21.55 4.91 0.19
N MET A 5 21.08 3.75 0.64
CA MET A 5 19.80 3.15 0.24
C MET A 5 19.18 2.51 1.48
N MET A 6 18.31 3.27 2.15
CA MET A 6 17.10 2.78 2.83
C MET A 6 16.20 4.00 3.04
N LEU A 7 15.24 4.16 2.15
CA LEU A 7 14.15 5.15 2.21
C LEU A 7 12.92 4.47 2.82
N LEU A 8 12.29 5.22 3.73
CA LEU A 8 11.09 5.02 4.54
C LEU A 8 9.92 4.22 3.92
N PRO A 9 9.05 3.72 4.81
CA PRO A 9 7.75 4.38 5.05
C PRO A 9 7.70 4.87 6.53
N LEU A 10 7.36 6.09 6.96
CA LEU A 10 6.34 7.09 6.58
C LEU A 10 4.97 6.43 6.35
N ILE A 11 3.96 6.44 7.23
CA ILE A 11 3.65 7.15 8.47
C ILE A 11 2.91 6.15 9.36
N ALA A 12 3.47 5.84 10.52
CA ALA A 12 2.70 5.32 11.66
C ALA A 12 2.70 6.46 12.69
N LEU A 13 1.69 7.33 12.63
CA LEU A 13 1.30 8.32 13.65
C LEU A 13 0.27 9.28 13.03
N PHE A 14 -1.01 8.90 13.06
CA PHE A 14 -2.17 9.80 13.25
C PHE A 14 -3.40 8.93 13.57
N ALA A 15 -3.27 8.14 14.64
CA ALA A 15 -4.38 7.46 15.28
C ALA A 15 -4.34 7.81 16.77
N CYS A 16 -4.62 9.08 17.09
CA CYS A 16 -5.08 9.50 18.42
C CYS A 16 -5.57 10.96 18.31
N GLY A 17 -6.81 11.12 17.84
CA GLY A 17 -7.59 12.30 18.23
C GLY A 17 -8.27 11.98 19.57
N PRO A 18 -8.37 12.92 20.52
CA PRO A 18 -9.01 12.72 21.83
C PRO A 18 -10.54 12.54 21.76
N SER A 19 -11.10 12.08 20.65
CA SER A 19 -12.53 12.21 20.36
C SER A 19 -13.41 11.09 20.90
N LYS A 20 -12.91 9.87 21.12
CA LYS A 20 -13.77 8.76 21.62
C LYS A 20 -14.05 8.84 23.12
N GLU A 21 -13.02 9.12 23.91
CA GLU A 21 -13.14 9.23 25.38
C GLU A 21 -13.95 10.47 25.77
N GLU A 22 -13.76 11.60 25.07
CA GLU A 22 -14.58 12.80 25.24
C GLU A 22 -16.05 12.56 24.83
N PHE A 23 -16.30 11.71 23.83
CA PHE A 23 -17.66 11.36 23.37
C PHE A 23 -18.45 10.57 24.42
N GLU A 24 -17.83 9.53 24.99
CA GLU A 24 -18.47 8.71 26.02
C GLU A 24 -18.72 9.54 27.29
N LYS A 25 -17.80 10.44 27.61
CA LYS A 25 -17.93 11.37 28.75
C LYS A 25 -19.06 12.39 28.53
N ALA A 26 -19.16 12.97 27.34
CA ALA A 26 -20.24 13.91 26.99
C ALA A 26 -21.61 13.24 26.98
N GLN A 27 -21.70 11.97 26.56
CA GLN A 27 -22.95 11.20 26.58
C GLN A 27 -23.36 10.81 28.00
N ALA A 28 -22.42 10.38 28.84
CA ALA A 28 -22.65 10.08 30.25
C ALA A 28 -23.08 11.33 31.03
N ASP A 29 -22.43 12.47 30.79
CA ASP A 29 -22.78 13.76 31.42
C ASP A 29 -24.19 14.22 31.00
N ALA A 30 -24.59 14.05 29.74
CA ALA A 30 -25.93 14.38 29.27
C ALA A 30 -27.03 13.48 29.89
N GLN A 31 -26.72 12.21 30.14
CA GLN A 31 -27.64 11.28 30.81
C GLN A 31 -27.78 11.60 32.31
N ALA A 32 -26.68 11.89 33.00
CA ALA A 32 -26.70 12.29 34.41
C ALA A 32 -27.49 13.60 34.62
N LEU A 33 -27.35 14.55 33.69
CA LEU A 33 -28.04 15.84 33.76
C LEU A 33 -29.56 15.73 33.55
N SER A 34 -30.01 14.76 32.74
CA SER A 34 -31.44 14.48 32.56
C SER A 34 -32.07 13.92 33.84
N ALA A 35 -31.34 13.05 34.56
CA ALA A 35 -31.78 12.52 35.85
C ALA A 35 -31.86 13.59 36.95
N GLU A 36 -30.92 14.55 36.98
CA GLU A 36 -31.00 15.71 37.89
C GLU A 36 -32.22 16.60 37.61
N LYS A 37 -32.62 16.75 36.34
CA LYS A 37 -33.77 17.57 35.96
C LYS A 37 -35.09 16.97 36.48
N ASP A 38 -35.25 15.66 36.42
CA ASP A 38 -36.46 14.99 36.89
C ASP A 38 -36.61 15.04 38.41
N SER A 39 -35.50 14.98 39.16
CA SER A 39 -35.54 15.19 40.61
C SER A 39 -35.85 16.65 40.96
N LEU A 40 -35.29 17.61 40.22
CA LEU A 40 -35.52 19.05 40.46
C LEU A 40 -36.96 19.47 40.13
N ILE A 41 -37.57 18.91 39.08
CA ILE A 41 -39.00 19.13 38.77
C ILE A 41 -39.88 18.57 39.89
N THR A 42 -39.51 17.42 40.44
CA THR A 42 -40.21 16.79 41.58
C THR A 42 -40.07 17.65 42.85
N GLU A 43 -38.88 18.16 43.15
CA GLU A 43 -38.61 19.04 44.29
C GLU A 43 -39.33 20.41 44.17
N VAL A 44 -39.40 20.96 42.97
CA VAL A 44 -40.15 22.21 42.71
C VAL A 44 -41.66 21.99 42.81
N LEU A 45 -42.17 20.83 42.40
CA LEU A 45 -43.57 20.44 42.61
C LEU A 45 -43.90 20.26 44.10
N GLU A 46 -43.00 19.68 44.89
CA GLU A 46 -43.14 19.58 46.35
C GLU A 46 -43.07 20.95 47.02
N THR A 47 -42.18 21.82 46.57
CA THR A 47 -42.07 23.21 47.05
C THR A 47 -43.35 23.99 46.72
N SER A 48 -43.96 23.78 45.55
CA SER A 48 -45.24 24.40 45.18
C SER A 48 -46.41 23.90 46.04
N LYS A 49 -46.43 22.60 46.40
CA LYS A 49 -47.41 22.05 47.37
C LYS A 49 -47.20 22.63 48.77
N PHE A 50 -45.96 22.83 49.20
CA PHE A 50 -45.63 23.45 50.49
C PHE A 50 -46.08 24.92 50.57
N VAL A 51 -45.91 25.70 49.49
CA VAL A 51 -46.39 27.09 49.41
C VAL A 51 -47.92 27.18 49.51
N ASN A 52 -48.65 26.25 48.89
CA ASN A 52 -50.11 26.18 49.03
C ASN A 52 -50.54 25.80 50.47
N GLY A 53 -49.78 24.90 51.14
CA GLY A 53 -50.00 24.57 52.55
C GLY A 53 -49.74 25.74 53.51
N ILE A 54 -48.77 26.60 53.19
CA ILE A 54 -48.54 27.85 53.95
C ILE A 54 -49.73 28.79 53.81
N ASN A 55 -50.35 28.95 52.64
CA ASN A 55 -51.54 29.80 52.49
C ASN A 55 -52.73 29.29 53.33
N GLU A 56 -52.90 27.97 53.47
CA GLU A 56 -53.88 27.38 54.38
C GLU A 56 -53.52 27.59 55.86
N GLU A 57 -52.26 27.42 56.24
CA GLU A 57 -51.82 27.66 57.62
C GLU A 57 -51.86 29.14 58.00
N LEU A 58 -51.58 30.05 57.06
CA LEU A 58 -51.67 31.48 57.25
C LEU A 58 -53.14 31.93 57.37
N ALA A 59 -54.06 31.30 56.62
CA ALA A 59 -55.49 31.48 56.78
C ALA A 59 -56.00 30.93 58.14
N LYS A 60 -55.49 29.78 58.59
CA LYS A 60 -55.76 29.22 59.93
C LYS A 60 -55.20 30.10 61.06
N ALA A 61 -54.01 30.66 60.90
CA ALA A 61 -53.41 31.56 61.87
C ALA A 61 -54.17 32.89 61.96
N ARG A 62 -54.64 33.43 60.82
CA ARG A 62 -55.45 34.64 60.77
C ARG A 62 -56.83 34.44 61.39
N THR A 63 -57.45 33.28 61.19
CA THR A 63 -58.72 32.92 61.86
C THR A 63 -58.51 32.70 63.36
N ALA A 64 -57.41 32.07 63.78
CA ALA A 64 -57.04 31.92 65.19
C ALA A 64 -56.74 33.25 65.90
N LEU A 65 -56.26 34.27 65.18
CA LEU A 65 -56.06 35.64 65.69
C LEU A 65 -57.37 36.44 65.83
N VAL A 66 -58.45 36.02 65.14
CA VAL A 66 -59.75 36.70 65.14
C VAL A 66 -60.75 36.02 66.08
N THR A 67 -60.55 34.75 66.44
CA THR A 67 -61.34 34.07 67.49
C THR A 67 -60.78 34.33 68.89
N PRO A 68 -61.55 34.92 69.82
CA PRO A 68 -61.15 35.01 71.23
C PRO A 68 -61.06 33.60 71.84
N ALA A 69 -60.05 33.36 72.67
CA ALA A 69 -59.93 32.12 73.44
C ALA A 69 -61.16 31.89 74.34
N PRO A 70 -61.66 30.64 74.50
CA PRO A 70 -62.71 30.35 75.45
C PRO A 70 -62.23 30.69 76.87
N ALA A 71 -63.12 31.31 77.66
CA ALA A 71 -62.84 31.77 79.00
C ALA A 71 -62.54 30.58 79.94
N GLY A 72 -61.27 30.46 80.35
CA GLY A 72 -60.81 29.53 81.38
C GLY A 72 -59.81 30.21 82.32
N ASP A 73 -60.26 30.35 83.57
CA ASP A 73 -59.58 30.60 84.85
C ASP A 73 -58.43 31.61 85.00
N GLY A 74 -58.72 32.67 85.78
CA GLY A 74 -57.83 33.14 86.84
C GLY A 74 -56.90 34.34 86.58
N GLN A 75 -56.78 34.82 85.34
CA GLN A 75 -55.86 35.94 85.02
C GLN A 75 -56.58 37.21 84.58
N SER A 76 -56.04 38.36 85.01
CA SER A 76 -56.59 39.68 84.71
C SER A 76 -56.71 39.87 83.18
N PRO A 77 -57.74 40.56 82.67
CA PRO A 77 -57.96 40.74 81.22
C PRO A 77 -56.74 41.32 80.49
N VAL A 78 -55.92 42.09 81.18
CA VAL A 78 -54.72 42.75 80.66
C VAL A 78 -53.54 41.79 80.47
N GLU A 79 -53.37 40.80 81.35
CA GLU A 79 -52.30 39.81 81.25
C GLU A 79 -52.54 38.80 80.12
N ARG A 80 -53.80 38.41 79.91
CA ARG A 80 -54.20 37.55 78.78
C ARG A 80 -54.00 38.24 77.43
N ASP A 81 -54.34 39.53 77.33
CA ASP A 81 -54.14 40.32 76.11
C ASP A 81 -52.63 40.52 75.81
N ARG A 82 -51.81 40.67 76.86
CA ARG A 82 -50.34 40.75 76.72
C ARG A 82 -49.71 39.43 76.30
N ALA A 83 -50.14 38.30 76.87
CA ALA A 83 -49.68 36.96 76.50
C ALA A 83 -50.10 36.58 75.06
N ALA A 84 -51.32 36.92 74.65
CA ALA A 84 -51.80 36.71 73.30
C ALA A 84 -51.03 37.55 72.26
N ARG A 85 -50.73 38.82 72.57
CA ARG A 85 -49.87 39.67 71.73
C ARG A 85 -48.44 39.16 71.63
N ALA A 86 -47.86 38.68 72.74
CA ALA A 86 -46.51 38.10 72.72
C ALA A 86 -46.44 36.84 71.85
N GLN A 87 -47.44 35.96 71.95
CA GLN A 87 -47.52 34.75 71.14
C GLN A 87 -47.82 35.04 69.65
N ALA A 88 -48.60 36.09 69.37
CA ALA A 88 -48.83 36.55 68.00
C ALA A 88 -47.54 37.13 67.38
N LEU A 89 -46.76 37.91 68.14
CA LEU A 89 -45.47 38.43 67.69
C LEU A 89 -44.47 37.31 67.42
N ASP A 90 -44.40 36.31 68.30
CA ASP A 90 -43.51 35.15 68.14
C ASP A 90 -43.82 34.33 66.87
N ARG A 91 -45.13 34.14 66.59
CA ARG A 91 -45.59 33.50 65.34
C ARG A 91 -45.28 34.34 64.11
N VAL A 92 -45.41 35.67 64.19
CA VAL A 92 -45.05 36.59 63.11
C VAL A 92 -43.55 36.54 62.86
N THR A 93 -42.70 36.53 63.89
CA THR A 93 -41.24 36.38 63.73
C THR A 93 -40.86 35.02 63.16
N ALA A 94 -41.52 33.94 63.57
CA ALA A 94 -41.29 32.61 63.02
C ALA A 94 -41.71 32.52 61.53
N LEU A 95 -42.82 33.17 61.17
CA LEU A 95 -43.26 33.27 59.78
C LEU A 95 -42.29 34.08 58.92
N VAL A 96 -41.82 35.23 59.42
CA VAL A 96 -40.80 36.05 58.72
C VAL A 96 -39.50 35.28 58.54
N ALA A 97 -39.06 34.53 59.56
CA ALA A 97 -37.87 33.67 59.46
C ALA A 97 -38.04 32.57 58.40
N ARG A 98 -39.20 31.90 58.37
CA ARG A 98 -39.52 30.90 57.32
C ARG A 98 -39.59 31.53 55.93
N LEU A 99 -40.12 32.74 55.81
CA LEU A 99 -40.26 33.42 54.53
C LEU A 99 -38.88 33.79 53.96
N ASN A 100 -37.99 34.33 54.79
CA ASN A 100 -36.60 34.59 54.44
C ASN A 100 -35.85 33.30 54.03
N GLU A 101 -36.06 32.20 54.74
CA GLU A 101 -35.47 30.91 54.37
C GLU A 101 -35.98 30.41 53.00
N THR A 102 -37.28 30.57 52.73
CA THR A 102 -37.86 30.17 51.44
C THR A 102 -37.40 31.05 50.28
N GLU A 103 -37.23 32.35 50.49
CA GLU A 103 -36.64 33.25 49.49
C GLU A 103 -35.21 32.83 49.16
N GLN A 104 -34.42 32.50 50.18
CA GLN A 104 -33.03 32.07 49.99
C GLN A 104 -32.95 30.73 49.23
N ARG A 105 -33.86 29.79 49.52
CA ARG A 105 -33.98 28.52 48.76
C ARG A 105 -34.45 28.74 47.33
N LEU A 106 -35.36 29.68 47.10
CA LEU A 106 -35.84 30.02 45.75
C LEU A 106 -34.73 30.67 44.91
N GLU A 107 -33.94 31.56 45.51
CA GLU A 107 -32.80 32.17 44.84
C GLU A 107 -31.73 31.11 44.50
N GLN A 108 -31.47 30.18 45.42
CA GLN A 108 -30.57 29.06 45.15
C GLN A 108 -31.10 28.13 44.03
N SER A 109 -32.39 27.84 44.02
CA SER A 109 -33.04 27.02 42.98
C SER A 109 -33.01 27.71 41.61
N THR A 110 -33.30 29.01 41.54
CA THR A 110 -33.21 29.78 40.29
C THR A 110 -31.78 29.90 39.77
N GLN A 111 -30.78 30.04 40.64
CA GLN A 111 -29.36 30.00 40.25
C GLN A 111 -28.97 28.63 39.70
N ARG A 112 -29.41 27.53 40.33
CA ARG A 112 -29.20 26.17 39.81
C ARG A 112 -29.87 25.96 38.45
N ALA A 113 -31.13 26.39 38.30
CA ALA A 113 -31.85 26.29 37.03
C ALA A 113 -31.14 27.07 35.89
N LYS A 114 -30.64 28.28 36.18
CA LYS A 114 -29.82 29.05 35.22
C LYS A 114 -28.51 28.34 34.86
N SER A 115 -27.83 27.76 35.84
CA SER A 115 -26.59 26.98 35.63
C SER A 115 -26.83 25.76 34.75
N LEU A 116 -27.90 25.00 35.01
CA LEU A 116 -28.30 23.83 34.21
C LEU A 116 -28.68 24.23 32.78
N SER A 117 -29.43 25.32 32.61
CA SER A 117 -29.76 25.86 31.28
C SER A 117 -28.52 26.28 30.50
N GLY A 118 -27.54 26.90 31.17
CA GLY A 118 -26.26 27.27 30.55
C GLY A 118 -25.43 26.04 30.14
N ARG A 119 -25.38 25.01 30.99
CA ARG A 119 -24.74 23.72 30.68
C ARG A 119 -25.39 23.01 29.49
N ASN A 120 -26.72 22.99 29.44
CA ASN A 120 -27.46 22.44 28.29
C ASN A 120 -27.15 23.17 26.98
N ALA A 121 -27.10 24.51 27.00
CA ALA A 121 -26.73 25.28 25.82
C ALA A 121 -25.30 24.97 25.35
N LYS A 122 -24.36 24.72 26.30
CA LYS A 122 -22.99 24.31 25.98
C LYS A 122 -22.93 22.89 25.39
N LEU A 123 -23.63 21.92 25.98
CA LEU A 123 -23.69 20.54 25.48
C LEU A 123 -24.30 20.48 24.08
N LEU A 124 -25.37 21.23 23.81
CA LEU A 124 -25.97 21.31 22.48
C LEU A 124 -24.98 21.84 21.43
N LYS A 125 -24.19 22.87 21.77
CA LYS A 125 -23.12 23.37 20.89
C LYS A 125 -22.03 22.31 20.67
N GLN A 126 -21.61 21.61 21.71
CA GLN A 126 -20.62 20.53 21.58
C GLN A 126 -21.13 19.38 20.70
N ILE A 127 -22.41 19.01 20.81
CA ILE A 127 -23.03 17.99 19.95
C ILE A 127 -23.05 18.45 18.49
N GLU A 128 -23.33 19.73 18.22
CA GLU A 128 -23.31 20.29 16.86
C GLU A 128 -21.89 20.30 16.28
N GLU A 129 -20.89 20.74 17.06
CA GLU A 129 -19.47 20.67 16.70
C GLU A 129 -19.02 19.23 16.41
N TYR A 130 -19.42 18.26 17.24
CA TYR A 130 -19.12 16.85 17.03
C TYR A 130 -19.79 16.27 15.79
N LYS A 131 -21.04 16.66 15.48
CA LYS A 131 -21.70 16.25 14.24
C LYS A 131 -20.93 16.73 13.02
N VAL A 132 -20.56 18.01 12.99
CA VAL A 132 -19.74 18.57 11.91
C VAL A 132 -18.39 17.84 11.79
N SER A 133 -17.76 17.50 12.93
CA SER A 133 -16.52 16.73 12.94
C SER A 133 -16.69 15.33 12.34
N ILE A 134 -17.75 14.60 12.71
CA ILE A 134 -18.05 13.27 12.17
C ILE A 134 -18.30 13.35 10.66
N ASP A 135 -19.11 14.30 10.20
CA ASP A 135 -19.40 14.48 8.78
C ASP A 135 -18.11 14.77 7.98
N SER A 136 -17.23 15.60 8.54
CA SER A 136 -15.94 15.91 7.93
C SER A 136 -15.00 14.70 7.87
N LEU A 137 -15.02 13.87 8.92
CA LEU A 137 -14.20 12.67 9.00
C LEU A 137 -14.70 11.62 8.00
N GLN A 138 -16.02 11.42 7.94
CA GLN A 138 -16.65 10.52 6.97
C GLN A 138 -16.36 10.95 5.53
N ALA A 139 -16.48 12.24 5.22
CA ALA A 139 -16.14 12.77 3.90
C ALA A 139 -14.65 12.57 3.55
N THR A 140 -13.76 12.72 4.53
CA THR A 140 -12.32 12.49 4.36
C THR A 140 -12.04 11.02 4.10
N THR A 141 -12.61 10.11 4.90
CA THR A 141 -12.47 8.66 4.71
C THR A 141 -12.96 8.22 3.33
N MET A 142 -14.13 8.69 2.91
CA MET A 142 -14.67 8.37 1.57
C MET A 142 -13.75 8.85 0.45
N ARG A 143 -13.16 10.05 0.58
CA ARG A 143 -12.18 10.56 -0.39
C ARG A 143 -10.91 9.71 -0.42
N THR A 144 -10.38 9.35 0.75
CA THR A 144 -9.18 8.52 0.87
C THR A 144 -9.41 7.11 0.31
N GLU A 145 -10.56 6.49 0.57
CA GLU A 145 -10.89 5.19 -0.01
C GLU A 145 -10.98 5.23 -1.54
N ALA A 146 -11.58 6.28 -2.10
CA ALA A 146 -11.66 6.47 -3.54
C ALA A 146 -10.28 6.67 -4.16
N GLU A 147 -9.42 7.47 -3.52
CA GLU A 147 -8.03 7.69 -3.96
C GLU A 147 -7.22 6.38 -3.93
N LEU A 148 -7.27 5.64 -2.82
CA LEU A 148 -6.56 4.37 -2.68
C LEU A 148 -7.03 3.34 -3.71
N ARG A 149 -8.35 3.25 -3.97
CA ARG A 149 -8.88 2.39 -5.03
C ARG A 149 -8.34 2.79 -6.41
N GLY A 150 -8.34 4.08 -6.73
CA GLY A 150 -7.78 4.57 -7.99
C GLY A 150 -6.28 4.25 -8.15
N VAL A 151 -5.50 4.35 -7.07
CA VAL A 151 -4.09 3.97 -7.07
C VAL A 151 -3.92 2.46 -7.28
N ILE A 152 -4.70 1.62 -6.58
CA ILE A 152 -4.65 0.16 -6.72
C ILE A 152 -5.01 -0.27 -8.15
N ASP A 153 -6.05 0.33 -8.74
CA ASP A 153 -6.47 0.01 -10.11
C ASP A 153 -5.38 0.39 -11.12
N SER A 154 -4.80 1.60 -10.97
CA SER A 154 -3.69 2.06 -11.80
C SER A 154 -2.46 1.16 -11.68
N GLN A 155 -2.09 0.79 -10.45
CA GLN A 155 -0.97 -0.13 -10.19
C GLN A 155 -1.24 -1.52 -10.77
N SER A 156 -2.47 -2.02 -10.67
CA SER A 156 -2.86 -3.33 -11.23
C SER A 156 -2.70 -3.35 -12.76
N VAL A 157 -3.11 -2.29 -13.45
CA VAL A 157 -2.90 -2.13 -14.90
C VAL A 157 -1.41 -2.07 -15.24
N GLN A 158 -0.61 -1.31 -14.48
CA GLN A 158 0.83 -1.22 -14.70
C GLN A 158 1.55 -2.57 -14.48
N ILE A 159 1.20 -3.30 -13.43
CA ILE A 159 1.76 -4.63 -13.14
C ILE A 159 1.41 -5.61 -14.26
N ALA A 160 0.17 -5.60 -14.75
CA ALA A 160 -0.24 -6.44 -15.87
C ALA A 160 0.57 -6.11 -17.14
N GLY A 161 0.74 -4.83 -17.44
CA GLY A 161 1.57 -4.38 -18.57
C GLY A 161 3.04 -4.81 -18.44
N LEU A 162 3.65 -4.57 -17.28
CA LEU A 162 5.03 -5.00 -17.00
C LEU A 162 5.20 -6.52 -17.09
N THR A 163 4.20 -7.29 -16.66
CA THR A 163 4.22 -8.75 -16.77
C THR A 163 4.23 -9.19 -18.24
N GLN A 164 3.36 -8.58 -19.07
CA GLN A 164 3.31 -8.85 -20.50
C GLN A 164 4.60 -8.47 -21.23
N ASP A 165 5.20 -7.33 -20.89
CA ASP A 165 6.49 -6.89 -21.46
C ASP A 165 7.61 -7.86 -21.09
N LEU A 166 7.61 -8.35 -19.86
CA LEU A 166 8.60 -9.29 -19.37
C LEU A 166 8.48 -10.63 -20.10
N ASP A 167 7.26 -11.14 -20.29
CA ASP A 167 7.02 -12.37 -21.05
C ASP A 167 7.42 -12.22 -22.52
N THR A 168 7.09 -11.09 -23.15
CA THR A 168 7.50 -10.77 -24.52
C THR A 168 9.02 -10.71 -24.65
N THR A 169 9.70 -10.07 -23.68
CA THR A 169 11.16 -9.96 -23.66
C THR A 169 11.83 -11.31 -23.44
N ARG A 170 11.27 -12.16 -22.58
CA ARG A 170 11.75 -13.54 -22.38
C ARG A 170 11.66 -14.35 -23.67
N ALA A 171 10.51 -14.34 -24.33
CA ALA A 171 10.31 -15.02 -25.60
C ALA A 171 11.30 -14.52 -26.68
N ALA A 172 11.49 -13.21 -26.79
CA ALA A 172 12.45 -12.62 -27.71
C ALA A 172 13.91 -13.04 -27.39
N LYS A 173 14.27 -13.12 -26.11
CA LYS A 173 15.60 -13.56 -25.67
C LYS A 173 15.84 -15.05 -26.00
N GLU A 174 14.85 -15.90 -25.78
CA GLU A 174 14.93 -17.32 -26.12
C GLU A 174 15.10 -17.51 -27.64
N GLN A 175 14.30 -16.79 -28.44
CA GLN A 175 14.40 -16.78 -29.90
C GLN A 175 15.79 -16.33 -30.36
N LEU A 176 16.28 -15.19 -29.85
CA LEU A 176 17.60 -14.68 -30.22
C LEU A 176 18.73 -15.64 -29.80
N SER A 177 18.58 -16.30 -28.65
CA SER A 177 19.55 -17.31 -28.20
C SER A 177 19.58 -18.52 -29.14
N TYR A 178 18.43 -18.96 -29.62
CA TYR A 178 18.33 -20.04 -30.60
C TYR A 178 18.97 -19.65 -31.94
N GLU A 179 18.62 -18.49 -32.48
CA GLU A 179 19.20 -17.98 -33.74
C GLU A 179 20.71 -17.83 -33.66
N LYS A 180 21.22 -17.34 -32.52
CA LYS A 180 22.66 -17.24 -32.29
C LYS A 180 23.34 -18.61 -32.27
N ALA A 181 22.72 -19.63 -31.68
CA ALA A 181 23.28 -20.98 -31.66
C ALA A 181 23.34 -21.57 -33.08
N VAL A 182 22.27 -21.42 -33.86
CA VAL A 182 22.21 -21.86 -35.26
C VAL A 182 23.25 -21.15 -36.12
N LEU A 183 23.39 -19.83 -35.95
CA LEU A 183 24.37 -19.05 -36.68
C LEU A 183 25.81 -19.43 -36.30
N ALA A 184 26.08 -19.63 -35.01
CA ALA A 184 27.38 -20.08 -34.53
C ALA A 184 27.76 -21.45 -35.10
N ASP A 185 26.82 -22.39 -35.15
CA ASP A 185 27.03 -23.70 -35.77
C ASP A 185 27.29 -23.56 -37.27
N SER A 186 26.50 -22.77 -37.99
CA SER A 186 26.67 -22.50 -39.42
C SER A 186 28.04 -21.89 -39.73
N VAL A 187 28.47 -20.92 -38.92
CA VAL A 187 29.81 -20.31 -39.03
C VAL A 187 30.89 -21.35 -38.74
N GLY A 188 30.70 -22.22 -37.76
CA GLY A 188 31.60 -23.33 -37.46
C GLY A 188 31.76 -24.27 -38.65
N GLN A 189 30.64 -24.74 -39.22
CA GLN A 189 30.61 -25.61 -40.39
C GLN A 189 31.26 -24.96 -41.62
N LEU A 190 30.95 -23.69 -41.91
CA LEU A 190 31.57 -22.95 -43.01
C LEU A 190 33.07 -22.77 -42.80
N THR A 191 33.48 -22.50 -41.56
CA THR A 191 34.89 -22.35 -41.21
C THR A 191 35.63 -23.67 -41.45
N THR A 192 35.10 -24.79 -40.97
CA THR A 192 35.67 -26.12 -41.22
C THR A 192 35.71 -26.42 -42.72
N TYR A 193 34.62 -26.22 -43.44
CA TYR A 193 34.54 -26.46 -44.89
C TYR A 193 35.58 -25.64 -45.66
N LYS A 194 35.73 -24.34 -45.35
CA LYS A 194 36.69 -23.45 -46.02
C LYS A 194 38.15 -23.73 -45.68
N ASN A 195 38.40 -24.37 -44.54
CA ASN A 195 39.74 -24.69 -44.07
C ASN A 195 40.14 -26.15 -44.31
N THR A 196 39.21 -26.99 -44.72
CA THR A 196 39.52 -28.38 -45.11
C THR A 196 40.18 -28.41 -46.48
N VAL A 197 41.37 -28.98 -46.54
CA VAL A 197 42.10 -29.31 -47.77
C VAL A 197 42.25 -30.83 -47.86
N TYR A 198 42.34 -31.37 -49.07
CA TYR A 198 42.40 -32.81 -49.31
C TYR A 198 43.71 -33.16 -50.00
N TYR A 199 44.42 -34.18 -49.49
CA TYR A 199 45.64 -34.66 -50.10
C TYR A 199 45.68 -36.19 -50.14
N VAL A 200 46.47 -36.75 -51.05
CA VAL A 200 46.73 -38.19 -51.16
C VAL A 200 48.19 -38.38 -51.56
N MET A 201 48.80 -39.42 -51.01
CA MET A 201 50.20 -39.75 -51.21
C MET A 201 50.33 -41.25 -51.50
N GLY A 202 51.19 -41.59 -52.44
CA GLY A 202 51.41 -42.97 -52.91
C GLY A 202 52.38 -42.99 -54.08
N THR A 203 52.72 -44.18 -54.55
CA THR A 203 53.55 -44.34 -55.75
C THR A 203 52.77 -43.94 -57.01
N GLU A 204 53.47 -43.66 -58.12
CA GLU A 204 52.82 -43.31 -59.39
C GLU A 204 51.80 -44.38 -59.83
N ALA A 205 52.13 -45.66 -59.64
CA ALA A 205 51.26 -46.78 -59.97
C ALA A 205 49.98 -46.78 -59.13
N GLU A 206 50.10 -46.59 -57.80
CA GLU A 206 48.97 -46.53 -56.87
C GLU A 206 48.05 -45.33 -57.16
N LEU A 207 48.62 -44.16 -57.47
CA LEU A 207 47.83 -42.97 -57.79
C LEU A 207 47.10 -43.11 -59.12
N ILE A 208 47.64 -43.87 -60.08
CA ILE A 208 46.95 -44.21 -61.33
C ILE A 208 45.85 -45.25 -61.09
N GLU A 209 46.12 -46.28 -60.28
CA GLU A 209 45.15 -47.33 -59.93
C GLU A 209 43.95 -46.77 -59.18
N LYS A 210 44.17 -45.86 -58.22
CA LYS A 210 43.11 -45.12 -57.50
C LYS A 210 42.41 -44.08 -58.37
N GLY A 211 42.82 -43.90 -59.64
CA GLY A 211 42.23 -42.93 -60.55
C GLY A 211 42.48 -41.46 -60.17
N VAL A 212 43.45 -41.19 -59.27
CA VAL A 212 43.82 -39.85 -58.83
C VAL A 212 44.71 -39.15 -59.87
N ALA A 213 45.55 -39.91 -60.58
CA ALA A 213 46.45 -39.42 -61.62
C ALA A 213 46.25 -40.21 -62.93
N VAL A 214 46.41 -39.53 -64.06
CA VAL A 214 46.29 -40.14 -65.39
C VAL A 214 47.45 -39.72 -66.28
N LYS A 215 47.87 -40.62 -67.18
CA LYS A 215 48.88 -40.34 -68.20
C LYS A 215 48.21 -39.82 -69.47
N GLU A 216 48.19 -38.51 -69.66
CA GLU A 216 47.62 -37.86 -70.84
C GLU A 216 48.71 -37.40 -71.82
N GLY A 217 48.46 -37.54 -73.12
CA GLY A 217 49.38 -37.14 -74.19
C GLY A 217 49.10 -37.87 -75.49
N LYS A 218 49.16 -37.18 -76.63
CA LYS A 218 49.03 -37.80 -77.96
C LYS A 218 50.41 -38.20 -78.46
N LYS A 219 50.61 -39.50 -78.70
CA LYS A 219 51.78 -40.02 -79.41
C LYS A 219 51.60 -39.75 -80.90
N PHE A 220 51.90 -38.53 -81.35
CA PHE A 220 51.96 -38.22 -82.77
C PHE A 220 53.35 -38.63 -83.28
N LEU A 221 53.41 -39.56 -84.25
CA LEU A 221 54.64 -39.99 -84.92
C LEU A 221 55.84 -40.24 -83.98
N PHE A 222 55.71 -41.11 -82.98
CA PHE A 222 56.78 -41.47 -82.03
C PHE A 222 57.40 -40.35 -81.16
N PHE A 223 57.10 -39.07 -81.41
CA PHE A 223 57.70 -37.91 -80.73
C PHE A 223 56.84 -37.29 -79.61
N GLY A 224 55.77 -37.95 -79.17
CA GLY A 224 54.91 -37.47 -78.09
C GLY A 224 55.13 -38.19 -76.76
N GLY A 225 55.50 -37.45 -75.71
CA GLY A 225 55.59 -37.96 -74.33
C GLY A 225 54.23 -38.05 -73.64
N LYS A 226 54.07 -39.00 -72.72
CA LYS A 226 52.92 -39.07 -71.80
C LYS A 226 53.24 -38.23 -70.56
N GLN A 227 52.42 -37.23 -70.26
CA GLN A 227 52.54 -36.43 -69.05
C GLN A 227 51.57 -36.96 -67.99
N LEU A 228 52.09 -37.20 -66.78
CA LEU A 228 51.25 -37.45 -65.62
C LEU A 228 50.52 -36.15 -65.27
N VAL A 229 49.20 -36.18 -65.12
CA VAL A 229 48.36 -35.06 -64.70
C VAL A 229 47.30 -35.57 -63.71
N PRO A 230 46.80 -34.74 -62.77
CA PRO A 230 45.67 -35.11 -61.91
C PRO A 230 44.47 -35.57 -62.76
N ALA A 231 43.65 -36.51 -62.30
CA ALA A 231 42.43 -36.89 -63.02
C ALA A 231 41.38 -35.76 -63.01
N ARG A 232 40.45 -35.77 -63.99
CA ARG A 232 39.38 -34.76 -64.09
C ARG A 232 38.23 -35.02 -63.12
N SER A 233 38.02 -36.28 -62.77
CA SER A 233 37.07 -36.72 -61.76
C SER A 233 37.88 -37.37 -60.65
N LEU A 234 37.75 -36.83 -59.45
CA LEU A 234 38.45 -37.29 -58.26
C LEU A 234 37.39 -37.80 -57.29
N ASN A 235 37.62 -38.97 -56.71
CA ASN A 235 36.76 -39.51 -55.66
C ASN A 235 37.27 -39.01 -54.30
N PRO A 236 36.49 -38.21 -53.55
CA PRO A 236 36.94 -37.66 -52.27
C PRO A 236 37.30 -38.71 -51.22
N ALA A 237 36.76 -39.93 -51.31
CA ALA A 237 37.05 -41.01 -50.36
C ALA A 237 38.50 -41.52 -50.42
N ASP A 238 39.21 -41.24 -51.52
CA ASP A 238 40.61 -41.63 -51.69
C ASP A 238 41.60 -40.62 -51.09
N PHE A 239 41.09 -39.52 -50.51
CA PHE A 239 41.88 -38.43 -49.97
C PHE A 239 41.78 -38.35 -48.45
N ILE A 240 42.88 -37.89 -47.85
CA ILE A 240 42.98 -37.53 -46.45
C ILE A 240 42.63 -36.06 -46.31
N ALA A 241 41.65 -35.75 -45.47
CA ALA A 241 41.27 -34.38 -45.12
C ALA A 241 42.22 -33.80 -44.07
N LEU A 242 42.69 -32.57 -44.31
CA LEU A 242 43.51 -31.79 -43.37
C LEU A 242 42.88 -30.42 -43.12
N ASP A 243 43.07 -29.90 -41.92
CA ASP A 243 42.77 -28.51 -41.61
C ASP A 243 44.02 -27.65 -41.86
N LYS A 244 43.95 -26.79 -42.89
CA LYS A 244 45.07 -25.93 -43.31
C LYS A 244 45.48 -24.89 -42.27
N THR A 245 44.64 -24.63 -41.26
CA THR A 245 44.95 -23.69 -40.17
C THR A 245 45.80 -24.32 -39.07
N ARG A 246 45.75 -25.66 -38.95
CA ARG A 246 46.46 -26.42 -37.91
C ARG A 246 47.67 -27.15 -38.46
N GLN A 247 47.56 -27.66 -39.68
CA GLN A 247 48.62 -28.44 -40.31
C GLN A 247 49.04 -27.77 -41.62
N VAL A 248 50.19 -27.10 -41.56
CA VAL A 248 50.82 -26.43 -42.71
C VAL A 248 51.85 -27.30 -43.42
N THR A 249 52.21 -28.44 -42.85
CA THR A 249 53.25 -29.34 -43.39
C THR A 249 52.68 -30.74 -43.63
N ILE A 250 52.95 -31.27 -44.83
CA ILE A 250 52.70 -32.66 -45.19
C ILE A 250 54.03 -33.40 -45.13
N ALA A 251 54.11 -34.46 -44.32
CA ALA A 251 55.31 -35.29 -44.23
C ALA A 251 55.40 -36.20 -45.46
N LEU A 252 56.38 -35.93 -46.32
CA LEU A 252 56.66 -36.72 -47.51
C LEU A 252 57.86 -37.66 -47.26
N PRO A 253 57.90 -38.87 -47.84
CA PRO A 253 59.06 -39.76 -47.78
C PRO A 253 60.39 -39.07 -48.18
N GLN A 254 61.46 -39.21 -47.38
CA GLN A 254 62.71 -38.46 -47.62
C GLN A 254 63.55 -39.01 -48.79
N ASP A 255 63.35 -40.27 -49.18
CA ASP A 255 64.14 -40.96 -50.21
C ASP A 255 63.52 -40.88 -51.62
N ALA A 256 62.70 -39.87 -51.90
CA ALA A 256 62.00 -39.73 -53.17
C ALA A 256 62.17 -38.35 -53.81
N SER A 257 62.14 -38.31 -55.15
CA SER A 257 62.13 -37.07 -55.92
C SER A 257 60.68 -36.63 -56.20
N TYR A 258 60.39 -35.36 -55.93
CA TYR A 258 59.05 -34.79 -56.07
C TYR A 258 58.97 -33.82 -57.25
N ARG A 259 57.86 -33.85 -57.97
CA ARG A 259 57.54 -32.87 -59.01
C ARG A 259 56.10 -32.38 -58.83
N LEU A 260 55.91 -31.06 -58.79
CA LEU A 260 54.58 -30.47 -58.77
C LEU A 260 53.93 -30.65 -60.14
N VAL A 261 52.72 -31.21 -60.15
CA VAL A 261 51.93 -31.43 -61.35
C VAL A 261 50.55 -30.84 -61.13
N SER A 262 50.16 -29.89 -61.98
CA SER A 262 48.84 -29.27 -61.94
C SER A 262 48.25 -29.19 -63.35
N ARG A 263 46.92 -29.25 -63.42
CA ARG A 263 46.17 -28.89 -64.64
C ARG A 263 45.94 -27.38 -64.75
N GLN A 264 46.13 -26.66 -63.65
CA GLN A 264 46.00 -25.20 -63.59
C GLN A 264 47.35 -24.56 -63.90
N ASN A 265 47.31 -23.30 -64.34
CA ASN A 265 48.51 -22.54 -64.62
C ASN A 265 49.30 -22.31 -63.32
N LEU A 266 50.50 -22.90 -63.24
CA LEU A 266 51.38 -22.78 -62.08
C LEU A 266 52.08 -21.42 -61.98
N ALA A 267 51.95 -20.53 -62.97
CA ALA A 267 52.52 -19.18 -62.93
C ALA A 267 52.01 -18.34 -61.75
N TYR A 268 50.87 -18.72 -61.15
CA TYR A 268 50.29 -18.08 -59.97
C TYR A 268 50.37 -18.94 -58.71
N ALA A 269 51.04 -20.10 -58.76
CA ALA A 269 51.25 -20.96 -57.59
C ALA A 269 52.42 -20.45 -56.72
N ASP A 270 53.39 -19.74 -57.32
CA ASP A 270 54.39 -18.94 -56.60
C ASP A 270 53.84 -17.54 -56.33
N SER A 271 52.87 -17.43 -55.42
CA SER A 271 52.68 -16.17 -54.69
C SER A 271 53.27 -16.34 -53.29
N ALA A 272 54.59 -16.44 -53.24
CA ALA A 272 55.37 -16.21 -52.05
C ALA A 272 55.60 -14.71 -51.88
N ASN A 273 54.76 -14.09 -51.05
CA ASN A 273 55.13 -13.10 -50.03
C ASN A 273 54.02 -13.05 -48.99
#